data_AF-A0A8J2R982-F1
#
_entry.id   AF-A0A8J2R982-F1
#
_cell.length_a   1.000
_cell.length_b   1.000
_cell.length_c   1.000
_cell.angle_alpha   90.00
_cell.angle_beta   90.00
_cell.angle_gamma   90.00
#
_symmetry.space_group_name_H-M   'P 1'
#
loop_
_entity.id
_entity.type
_entity.pdbx_description
1 polymer ?
#
loop_
_entity_poly.entity_id
_entity_poly.type
_entity_poly.pdbx_seq_one_letter_code
_entity_poly.pdbx_strand_id
1 'polypeptide(L)' 'MVNNTELDLYFAVPLSDLMGDPLNVWQSSEESTPKLTELTLQHLSVMATSTPSERLFSKARNTARKHETVF' A
#
# COMPACT_ATOMS: atom_id res chain seq x y z
N MET A 1 -21.03 18.31 -16.60
CA MET A 1 -21.24 17.34 -15.51
C MET A 1 -20.25 16.21 -15.77
N VAL A 2 -19.18 16.12 -14.98
CA VAL A 2 -18.17 15.07 -15.17
C VAL A 2 -18.77 13.78 -14.64
N ASN A 3 -19.13 12.87 -15.53
CA ASN A 3 -19.61 11.55 -15.14
C ASN A 3 -18.41 10.76 -14.61
N ASN A 4 -18.20 10.76 -13.29
CA ASN A 4 -17.19 9.94 -12.64
C ASN A 4 -17.77 8.54 -12.38
N THR A 5 -18.07 7.83 -13.45
CA THR A 5 -18.77 6.53 -13.44
C THR A 5 -18.13 5.52 -12.48
N GLU A 6 -16.80 5.53 -12.34
CA GLU A 6 -16.07 4.66 -11.41
C GLU A 6 -16.28 5.05 -9.94
N LEU A 7 -16.36 6.35 -9.63
CA LEU A 7 -16.63 6.82 -8.27
C LEU A 7 -18.07 6.53 -7.87
N ASP A 8 -19.02 6.74 -8.78
CA ASP A 8 -20.42 6.43 -8.54
C ASP A 8 -20.61 4.93 -8.27
N LEU A 9 -19.90 4.07 -9.01
CA LEU A 9 -19.84 2.63 -8.75
C LEU A 9 -19.23 2.33 -7.38
N TYR A 10 -18.09 2.95 -7.04
CA TYR A 10 -17.44 2.76 -5.74
C TYR A 10 -18.34 3.15 -4.56
N PHE A 11 -19.06 4.26 -4.64
CA PHE A 11 -20.00 4.69 -3.58
C PHE A 11 -21.24 3.80 -3.48
N ALA A 12 -21.61 3.10 -4.55
CA ALA A 12 -22.72 2.16 -4.56
C ALA A 12 -22.36 0.77 -4.00
N VAL A 13 -21.07 0.43 -3.93
CA VAL A 13 -20.59 -0.86 -3.42
C VAL A 13 -20.73 -0.92 -1.89
N PRO A 14 -21.27 -2.03 -1.33
CA PRO A 14 -21.33 -2.21 0.12
C PRO A 14 -19.93 -2.29 0.76
N LEU A 15 -19.83 -1.86 2.01
CA LEU A 15 -18.57 -1.88 2.76
C LEU A 15 -17.98 -3.30 2.84
N SER A 16 -16.68 -3.39 2.57
CA SER A 16 -15.93 -4.64 2.70
C SER A 16 -15.66 -4.99 4.17
N ASP A 17 -15.38 -6.26 4.42
CA ASP A 17 -15.04 -6.74 5.76
C ASP A 17 -13.76 -6.07 6.29
N LEU A 18 -13.80 -5.63 7.55
CA LEU A 18 -12.69 -4.92 8.19
C LEU A 18 -11.47 -5.82 8.40
N MET A 19 -11.69 -7.12 8.57
CA MET A 19 -10.63 -8.12 8.76
C MET A 19 -10.10 -8.70 7.44
N GLY A 20 -10.68 -8.32 6.31
CA GLY A 20 -10.27 -8.76 4.98
C GLY A 20 -8.97 -8.10 4.52
N ASP A 21 -8.28 -8.74 3.57
CA ASP A 21 -7.13 -8.12 2.91
C ASP A 21 -7.63 -7.03 1.93
N PRO A 22 -7.33 -5.74 2.19
CA PRO A 22 -7.77 -4.66 1.31
C PRO A 22 -7.17 -4.78 -0.10
N LEU A 23 -5.98 -5.38 -0.27
CA LEU A 23 -5.39 -5.57 -1.60
C LEU A 23 -6.26 -6.51 -2.46
N ASN A 24 -6.78 -7.58 -1.87
CA ASN A 24 -7.66 -8.52 -2.58
C ASN A 24 -8.99 -7.89 -2.99
N VAL A 25 -9.53 -6.98 -2.17
CA VAL A 25 -10.75 -6.23 -2.50
C VAL A 25 -10.52 -5.39 -3.76
N TRP A 26 -9.43 -4.63 -3.81
CA TRP A 26 -9.11 -3.77 -4.94
C TRP A 26 -8.74 -4.56 -6.20
N GLN A 27 -8.03 -5.68 -6.07
CA GLN A 27 -7.73 -6.57 -7.21
C GLN A 27 -8.99 -7.19 -7.80
N SER A 28 -9.96 -7.57 -6.96
CA SER A 28 -11.24 -8.12 -7.43
C SER A 28 -12.13 -7.08 -8.12
N SER A 29 -11.92 -5.79 -7.82
CA SER A 29 -12.68 -4.67 -8.42
C SER A 29 -12.03 -4.09 -9.69
N GLU A 30 -10.87 -4.61 -10.13
CA GLU A 30 -10.09 -4.07 -11.25
C GLU A 30 -10.89 -4.01 -12.55
N GLU A 31 -11.73 -5.01 -12.84
CA GLU A 31 -12.58 -5.02 -14.04
C GLU A 31 -13.66 -3.91 -14.01
N SER A 32 -14.12 -3.54 -12.81
CA SER A 32 -15.22 -2.57 -12.64
C SER A 32 -14.73 -1.13 -12.50
N THR A 33 -13.55 -0.93 -11.92
CA THR A 33 -13.00 0.39 -11.60
C THR A 33 -11.48 0.43 -11.83
N PRO A 34 -11.01 0.26 -13.09
CA PRO A 34 -9.59 0.06 -13.37
C PRO A 34 -8.72 1.26 -12.97
N LYS A 35 -9.17 2.50 -13.23
CA LYS A 35 -8.39 3.70 -12.90
C LYS A 35 -8.37 3.95 -11.39
N LEU A 36 -9.50 3.73 -10.72
CA LEU A 36 -9.58 3.85 -9.27
C LEU A 36 -8.71 2.80 -8.58
N THR A 37 -8.72 1.56 -9.08
CA THR A 37 -7.91 0.46 -8.57
C THR A 37 -6.41 0.76 -8.71
N GLU A 38 -5.97 1.25 -9.87
CA GLU A 38 -4.57 1.66 -10.09
C GLU A 38 -4.11 2.71 -9.08
N LEU A 39 -4.88 3.78 -8.90
CA LEU A 39 -4.56 4.85 -7.94
C LEU A 39 -4.54 4.35 -6.51
N THR A 40 -5.49 3.48 -6.15
CA THR A 40 -5.61 3.01 -4.78
C THR A 40 -4.48 2.05 -4.42
N LEU A 41 -4.10 1.15 -5.31
CA LEU A 41 -2.96 0.24 -5.11
C LEU A 41 -1.62 1.00 -4.94
N GLN A 42 -1.43 2.10 -5.69
CA GLN A 42 -0.26 2.97 -5.53
C GLN A 42 -0.17 3.59 -4.13
N HIS A 43 -1.30 4.01 -3.55
CA HIS A 43 -1.31 4.65 -2.23
C HIS A 43 -1.38 3.65 -1.07
N LEU A 44 -2.08 2.53 -1.24
CA LEU A 44 -2.23 1.49 -0.22
C LEU A 44 -0.91 0.78 0.08
N SER A 45 -0.04 0.67 -0.93
CA SER A 45 1.30 0.08 -0.79
C SER A 45 2.29 0.99 -0.07
N VAL A 46 1.95 2.27 0.13
CA VAL A 46 2.77 3.20 0.89
C VAL A 46 2.59 2.92 2.37
N MET A 47 3.66 2.48 3.02
CA MET A 47 3.67 2.30 4.46
C MET A 47 3.37 3.64 5.15
N ALA A 48 2.35 3.67 6.01
CA ALA A 48 1.95 4.86 6.73
C ALA A 48 3.04 5.42 7.67
N THR A 49 4.07 4.63 7.98
CA THR A 49 5.14 5.02 8.90
C THR A 49 6.51 4.62 8.37
N SER A 50 7.54 5.37 8.76
CA SER A 50 8.96 5.08 8.48
C SER A 50 9.52 3.91 9.31
N THR A 51 8.73 3.35 10.24
CA THR A 51 9.17 2.28 11.16
C THR A 51 9.74 1.03 10.48
N PRO A 52 9.30 0.60 9.28
CA PRO A 52 9.89 -0.58 8.64
C PRO A 52 11.26 -0.27 8.04
N SER A 53 11.48 0.96 7.57
CA SER A 53 12.81 1.46 7.19
C SER A 53 13.73 1.59 8.41
N GLU A 54 13.22 2.07 9.55
CA GLU A 54 13.98 2.12 10.80
C GLU A 54 14.36 0.72 11.31
N ARG A 55 13.44 -0.26 11.18
CA ARG A 55 13.69 -1.66 11.52
C ARG A 55 14.76 -2.29 10.61
N LEU A 56 14.72 -1.98 9.31
CA LEU A 56 15.75 -2.38 8.36
C LEU A 56 17.11 -1.77 8.73
N PHE A 57 17.15 -0.46 9.00
CA PHE A 57 18.38 0.26 9.34
C PHE A 57 18.97 -0.18 10.69
N SER A 58 18.14 -0.50 11.67
CA SER A 58 18.56 -1.01 12.97
C SER A 58 19.19 -2.40 12.87
N LYS A 59 18.65 -3.29 12.02
CA LYS A 59 19.26 -4.60 11.75
C LYS A 59 20.55 -4.47 10.93
N ALA A 60 20.57 -3.59 9.93
CA ALA A 60 21.74 -3.34 9.08
C ALA A 60 22.91 -2.65 9.82
N ARG A 61 22.64 -2.00 10.96
CA ARG A 61 23.66 -1.38 11.83
C ARG A 61 24.79 -2.34 12.21
N ASN A 62 24.47 -3.62 12.41
CA ASN A 62 25.46 -4.64 12.78
C ASN A 62 26.38 -5.05 11.62
N THR A 63 25.95 -4.83 10.38
CA THR A 63 26.73 -5.15 9.17
C THR A 63 27.65 -3.99 8.76
N ALA A 64 27.23 -2.74 8.99
CA ALA A 64 28.02 -1.55 8.66
C ALA A 64 29.25 -1.33 9.56
N ARG A 65 29.22 -1.78 10.83
CA ARG A 65 30.33 -1.56 11.79
C ARG A 65 31.59 -2.41 11.55
N LYS A 66 31.60 -3.37 10.62
CA LYS A 66 32.75 -4.30 10.48
C LYS A 66 33.90 -3.78 9.60
N HIS A 67 33.79 -2.57 9.02
CA HIS A 67 34.81 -1.99 8.13
C HIS A 67 35.66 -0.86 8.75
N GLU A 68 35.58 -0.62 10.05
CA GLU A 68 36.40 0.42 10.70
C GLU A 68 36.86 0.00 12.09
N THR A 69 37.60 -1.09 12.20
CA THR A 69 38.61 -1.29 13.26
C THR A 69 39.55 -2.42 12.86
N VAL A 70 40.68 -2.09 12.24
CA VAL A 70 41.96 -2.78 12.50
C VAL A 70 43.02 -1.68 12.56
N PHE A 71 43.40 -1.33 13.79
CA PHE A 71 44.71 -0.78 14.11
C PHE A 71 45.71 -1.95 14.20
#